data_AF-I3IIJ6-F1
#
_entry.id   AF-I3IIJ6-F1
#
_cell.length_a   1.000
_cell.length_b   1.000
_cell.length_c   1.000
_cell.angle_alpha   90.00
_cell.angle_beta   90.00
_cell.angle_gamma   90.00
#
_symmetry.space_group_name_H-M   'P 1'
#
loop_
_entity.id
_entity.type
_entity.pdbx_description
1 polymer ?
#
loop_
_entity_poly.entity_id
_entity_poly.type
_entity_poly.pdbx_seq_one_letter_code
_entity_poly.pdbx_strand_id
1 'polypeptide(L)'
;MENYIDALATKIGKKRVKVLGIKTWLGDRFVYSEKLAQRVHELSPDTLVIAGGPQVNQFKTNALEKSPFDFCIDVEGEITLIKIITLVKEMYAQGGTKPDVIKKIISLAEADEIPNLIYRSSNGKVKETTIQRLPLNSKLFPFYEKDDGKVDIAVIHESSGCYYGKCNFCTHPNITGRYQSRDIHLTIDEIKETIRELGIGLFRFAGSTTPVSLAKRIADAVVKEGLIIEYSMFVRAERGARERMAELIDSYERIVSSGLRAVFMGVEAANDEILTKVMNKGNSVEDIYFTIKAIKQASYNQRKYLDVGLSFIYPCPLPHDSDVNHEQVLEENLCLLHKLKNEDYKPDSILITPGAPLPATNWQLEPKQFGFELPEGYMQTILRYEYELTKDPSTWPELNISLHGIKFLDMLKMAGLMEKKVREMGYPVNISDEHCLAARSAGFMGQKGLEEFKMRSDLALLTTDYSFLRDVYQRINMYSRKLAEKNAL
;
A
#
# COMPACT_ATOMS: atom_id res chain seq x y z
N MET A 1 -13.83 -3.96 21.28
CA MET A 1 -14.07 -3.01 20.16
C MET A 1 -15.37 -2.24 20.32
N GLU A 2 -16.52 -2.90 20.51
CA GLU A 2 -17.83 -2.24 20.63
C GLU A 2 -17.89 -1.11 21.66
N ASN A 3 -17.42 -1.34 22.90
CA ASN A 3 -17.35 -0.30 23.93
C ASN A 3 -16.55 0.95 23.50
N TYR A 4 -15.53 0.77 22.67
CA TYR A 4 -14.75 1.90 22.15
C TYR A 4 -15.53 2.68 21.08
N ILE A 5 -16.26 1.97 20.20
CA ILE A 5 -17.15 2.60 19.21
C ILE A 5 -18.24 3.41 19.91
N ASP A 6 -18.87 2.84 20.94
CA ASP A 6 -19.88 3.52 21.76
C ASP A 6 -19.32 4.77 22.46
N ALA A 7 -18.15 4.65 23.07
CA ALA A 7 -17.49 5.77 23.73
C ALA A 7 -17.16 6.89 22.72
N LEU A 8 -16.70 6.52 21.53
CA LEU A 8 -16.35 7.47 20.47
C LEU A 8 -17.60 8.18 19.93
N ALA A 9 -18.66 7.44 19.60
CA ALA A 9 -19.93 8.01 19.16
C ALA A 9 -20.55 8.94 20.22
N THR A 10 -20.49 8.54 21.49
CA THR A 10 -20.92 9.39 22.63
C THR A 10 -20.10 10.68 22.71
N LYS A 11 -18.78 10.61 22.51
CA LYS A 11 -17.89 11.77 22.51
C LYS A 11 -18.21 12.72 21.36
N ILE A 12 -18.50 12.19 20.17
CA ILE A 12 -18.92 12.95 18.98
C ILE A 12 -20.22 13.72 19.28
N GLY A 13 -21.22 13.03 19.83
CA GLY A 13 -22.49 13.65 20.24
C GLY A 13 -22.31 14.75 21.29
N LYS A 14 -21.55 14.49 22.37
CA LYS A 14 -21.24 15.47 23.42
C LYS A 14 -20.53 16.71 22.88
N LYS A 15 -19.62 16.53 21.93
CA LYS A 15 -18.90 17.63 21.27
C LYS A 15 -19.72 18.33 20.18
N ARG A 16 -20.94 17.87 19.89
CA ARG A 16 -21.83 18.40 18.83
C ARG A 16 -21.10 18.52 17.48
N VAL A 17 -20.30 17.52 17.15
CA VAL A 17 -19.59 17.44 15.86
C VAL A 17 -20.63 17.50 14.74
N LYS A 18 -20.35 18.27 13.68
CA LYS A 18 -21.28 18.43 12.54
C LYS A 18 -20.90 17.58 11.33
N VAL A 19 -19.60 17.30 11.17
CA VAL A 19 -19.09 16.44 10.11
C VAL A 19 -18.09 15.46 10.72
N LEU A 20 -18.30 14.17 10.47
CA LEU A 20 -17.39 13.08 10.81
C LEU A 20 -16.85 12.48 9.52
N GLY A 21 -15.56 12.68 9.26
CA GLY A 21 -14.83 11.97 8.22
C GLY A 21 -14.23 10.67 8.75
N ILE A 22 -14.45 9.55 8.06
CA ILE A 22 -13.89 8.24 8.41
C ILE A 22 -13.00 7.75 7.28
N LYS A 23 -11.70 7.58 7.56
CA LYS A 23 -10.77 6.91 6.64
C LYS A 23 -10.96 5.40 6.75
N THR A 24 -11.45 4.77 5.68
CA THR A 24 -11.79 3.36 5.64
C THR A 24 -10.66 2.51 5.05
N TRP A 25 -10.56 1.28 5.54
CA TRP A 25 -9.57 0.27 5.16
C TRP A 25 -10.23 -1.10 5.01
N LEU A 26 -9.55 -2.03 4.34
CA LEU A 26 -10.03 -3.39 4.04
C LEU A 26 -10.50 -4.17 5.28
N GLY A 27 -11.52 -5.00 5.08
CA GLY A 27 -11.95 -6.05 6.00
C GLY A 27 -12.68 -5.53 7.23
N ASP A 28 -12.37 -6.10 8.38
CA ASP A 28 -12.94 -5.72 9.68
C ASP A 28 -12.90 -4.22 9.96
N ARG A 29 -11.87 -3.52 9.47
CA ARG A 29 -11.72 -2.06 9.64
C ARG A 29 -12.82 -1.30 8.90
N PHE A 30 -13.27 -1.80 7.75
CA PHE A 30 -14.44 -1.27 7.06
C PHE A 30 -15.70 -1.53 7.88
N VAL A 31 -15.88 -2.75 8.38
CA VAL A 31 -17.03 -3.13 9.21
C VAL A 31 -17.11 -2.27 10.48
N TYR A 32 -15.99 -2.03 11.16
CA TYR A 32 -15.95 -1.13 12.33
C TYR A 32 -16.26 0.32 11.96
N SER A 33 -15.90 0.77 10.75
CA SER A 33 -16.27 2.09 10.24
C SER A 33 -17.79 2.19 10.01
N GLU A 34 -18.41 1.14 9.46
CA GLU A 34 -19.86 1.06 9.29
C GLU A 34 -20.58 1.07 10.66
N LYS A 35 -20.11 0.27 11.61
CA LYS A 35 -20.65 0.25 12.98
C LYS A 35 -20.55 1.61 13.67
N LEU A 36 -19.41 2.29 13.54
CA LEU A 36 -19.26 3.64 14.07
C LEU A 36 -20.23 4.63 13.41
N ALA A 37 -20.37 4.59 12.09
CA ALA A 37 -21.31 5.43 11.38
C ALA A 37 -22.76 5.20 11.83
N GLN A 38 -23.19 3.94 11.94
CA GLN A 38 -24.50 3.58 12.46
C GLN A 38 -24.71 4.12 13.89
N ARG A 39 -23.73 3.93 14.77
CA ARG A 39 -23.83 4.38 16.15
C ARG A 39 -23.86 5.91 16.28
N VAL A 40 -23.16 6.62 15.40
CA VAL A 40 -23.20 8.08 15.32
C VAL A 40 -24.57 8.57 14.84
N HIS A 41 -25.21 7.90 13.87
CA HIS A 41 -26.58 8.26 13.47
C HIS A 41 -27.58 8.12 14.61
N GLU A 42 -27.42 7.11 15.47
CA GLU A 42 -28.29 6.88 16.63
C GLU A 42 -28.08 7.92 17.74
N LEU A 43 -26.83 8.23 18.09
CA LEU A 43 -26.50 9.09 19.24
C LEU A 43 -26.33 10.57 18.88
N SER A 44 -26.10 10.88 17.60
CA SER A 44 -25.85 12.22 17.10
C SER A 44 -26.44 12.36 15.69
N PRO A 45 -27.79 12.35 15.56
CA PRO A 45 -28.47 12.35 14.26
C PRO A 45 -28.17 13.60 13.41
N ASP A 46 -27.69 14.68 14.03
CA ASP A 46 -27.26 15.90 13.33
C ASP A 46 -25.82 15.83 12.79
N THR A 47 -25.09 14.73 12.98
CA THR A 47 -23.74 14.57 12.44
C THR A 47 -23.80 14.00 11.02
N LEU A 48 -23.20 14.69 10.06
CA LEU A 48 -22.97 14.17 8.72
C LEU A 48 -21.77 13.22 8.73
N VAL A 49 -21.95 11.98 8.27
CA VAL A 49 -20.93 10.93 8.27
C VAL A 49 -20.45 10.64 6.86
N ILE A 50 -19.17 10.91 6.60
CA ILE A 50 -18.54 10.80 5.28
C ILE A 50 -17.41 9.77 5.37
N ALA A 51 -17.43 8.78 4.49
CA ALA A 51 -16.32 7.82 4.36
C ALA A 51 -15.38 8.21 3.20
N GLY A 52 -14.11 7.87 3.32
CA GLY A 52 -13.13 8.04 2.25
C GLY A 52 -11.90 7.17 2.50
N GLY A 53 -10.90 7.26 1.63
CA GLY A 53 -9.68 6.49 1.76
C GLY A 53 -9.64 5.24 0.85
N PRO A 54 -8.62 4.40 0.99
CA PRO A 54 -8.26 3.39 -0.01
C PRO A 54 -9.40 2.41 -0.31
N GLN A 55 -10.18 2.04 0.71
CA GLN A 55 -11.30 1.12 0.53
C GLN A 55 -12.44 1.74 -0.30
N VAL A 56 -12.76 3.02 -0.10
CA VAL A 56 -13.70 3.73 -0.98
C VAL A 56 -13.12 3.84 -2.39
N ASN A 57 -11.86 4.22 -2.51
CA ASN A 57 -11.22 4.46 -3.81
C ASN A 57 -11.19 3.20 -4.69
N GLN A 58 -11.03 2.03 -4.07
CA GLN A 58 -10.98 0.75 -4.75
C GLN A 58 -12.37 0.20 -5.11
N PHE A 59 -13.37 0.40 -4.25
CA PHE A 59 -14.70 -0.21 -4.42
C PHE A 59 -15.76 0.72 -5.01
N LYS A 60 -15.49 2.02 -5.07
CA LYS A 60 -16.35 3.06 -5.67
C LYS A 60 -17.77 2.99 -5.08
N THR A 61 -18.80 2.95 -5.93
CA THR A 61 -20.21 2.90 -5.51
C THR A 61 -20.53 1.76 -4.55
N ASN A 62 -19.87 0.61 -4.68
CA ASN A 62 -20.06 -0.54 -3.78
C ASN A 62 -19.77 -0.18 -2.31
N ALA A 63 -18.87 0.78 -2.06
CA ALA A 63 -18.54 1.23 -0.71
C ALA A 63 -19.68 2.02 -0.05
N LEU A 64 -20.66 2.51 -0.80
CA LEU A 64 -21.83 3.23 -0.26
C LEU A 64 -23.11 2.40 -0.34
N GLU A 65 -23.31 1.58 -1.38
CA GLU A 65 -24.57 0.87 -1.65
C GLU A 65 -25.20 0.17 -0.43
N LYS A 66 -24.40 -0.53 0.36
CA LYS A 66 -24.85 -1.30 1.54
C LYS A 66 -24.28 -0.78 2.86
N SER A 67 -23.81 0.47 2.88
CA SER A 67 -23.09 1.04 4.02
C SER A 67 -23.88 2.18 4.68
N PRO A 68 -23.81 2.40 5.99
CA PRO A 68 -24.57 3.45 6.68
C PRO A 68 -24.02 4.86 6.48
N PHE A 69 -22.98 5.08 5.67
CA PHE A 69 -22.43 6.42 5.41
C PHE A 69 -23.45 7.31 4.68
N ASP A 70 -23.44 8.62 4.94
CA ASP A 70 -24.26 9.58 4.19
C ASP A 70 -23.68 9.78 2.78
N PHE A 71 -22.35 9.95 2.71
CA PHE A 71 -21.59 10.13 1.49
C PHE A 71 -20.27 9.38 1.55
N CYS A 72 -19.71 9.09 0.38
CA CYS A 72 -18.32 8.66 0.24
C CYS A 72 -17.56 9.66 -0.64
N ILE A 73 -16.28 9.90 -0.33
CA ILE A 73 -15.38 10.70 -1.17
C ILE A 73 -14.40 9.75 -1.86
N ASP A 74 -14.41 9.76 -3.20
CA ASP A 74 -13.51 9.01 -4.05
C ASP A 74 -12.23 9.79 -4.36
N VAL A 75 -11.10 9.13 -4.16
CA VAL A 75 -9.75 9.64 -4.42
C VAL A 75 -9.32 10.72 -3.42
N GLU A 76 -9.51 11.99 -3.75
CA GLU A 76 -8.95 13.14 -3.04
C GLU A 76 -10.07 13.96 -2.40
N GLY A 77 -9.91 14.25 -1.10
CA GLY A 77 -10.91 14.96 -0.30
C GLY A 77 -10.61 16.44 -0.11
N GLU A 78 -9.44 16.92 -0.52
CA GLU A 78 -8.94 18.27 -0.25
C GLU A 78 -9.89 19.35 -0.79
N ILE A 79 -10.46 19.16 -1.98
CA ILE A 79 -11.45 20.09 -2.54
C ILE A 79 -12.85 19.79 -1.99
N THR A 80 -13.28 18.54 -2.10
CA THR A 80 -14.66 18.11 -1.83
C THR A 80 -15.03 18.27 -0.35
N LEU A 81 -14.13 17.91 0.56
CA LEU A 81 -14.37 18.03 1.99
C LEU A 81 -14.44 19.50 2.42
N ILE A 82 -13.61 20.38 1.85
CA ILE A 82 -13.68 21.83 2.13
C ILE A 82 -15.03 22.40 1.68
N LYS A 83 -15.50 22.05 0.47
CA LYS A 83 -16.82 22.44 -0.03
C LYS A 83 -17.94 21.99 0.91
N ILE A 84 -17.93 20.71 1.33
CA ILE A 84 -18.95 20.15 2.22
C ILE A 84 -18.91 20.80 3.60
N ILE A 85 -17.74 20.96 4.22
CA ILE A 85 -17.59 21.57 5.55
C ILE A 85 -18.09 23.03 5.53
N THR A 86 -17.77 23.77 4.47
CA THR A 86 -18.21 25.16 4.31
C THR A 86 -19.72 25.25 4.23
N LEU A 87 -20.33 24.40 3.38
CA LEU A 87 -21.79 24.32 3.24
C LEU A 87 -22.48 23.92 4.55
N VAL A 88 -21.95 22.91 5.25
CA VAL A 88 -22.46 22.50 6.56
C VAL A 88 -22.41 23.67 7.54
N LYS A 89 -21.28 24.38 7.61
CA LYS A 89 -21.13 25.53 8.52
C LYS A 89 -22.17 26.63 8.24
N GLU A 90 -22.35 26.99 6.97
CA GLU A 90 -23.30 28.02 6.54
C GLU A 90 -24.75 27.62 6.83
N MET A 91 -25.15 26.41 6.46
CA MET A 91 -26.52 25.95 6.61
C MET A 91 -26.91 25.80 8.08
N TYR A 92 -26.05 25.24 8.92
CA TYR A 92 -26.35 25.15 10.36
C TYR A 92 -26.38 26.52 11.03
N ALA A 93 -25.59 27.50 10.58
CA ALA A 93 -25.67 28.88 11.08
C ALA A 93 -27.02 29.56 10.75
N GLN A 94 -27.69 29.11 9.69
CA GLN A 94 -29.02 29.57 9.27
C GLN A 94 -30.16 28.73 9.88
N GLY A 95 -29.86 27.81 10.80
CA GLY A 95 -30.85 26.92 11.42
C GLY A 95 -31.23 25.70 10.58
N GLY A 96 -30.48 25.41 9.51
CA GLY A 96 -30.66 24.22 8.67
C GLY A 96 -30.35 22.92 9.41
N THR A 97 -31.01 21.85 8.99
CA THR A 97 -30.88 20.51 9.56
C THR A 97 -29.99 19.61 8.69
N LYS A 98 -29.55 18.45 9.23
CA LYS A 98 -28.80 17.46 8.43
C LYS A 98 -29.53 17.06 7.13
N PRO A 99 -30.84 16.76 7.13
CA PRO A 99 -31.59 16.52 5.90
C PRO A 99 -31.50 17.64 4.87
N ASP A 100 -31.55 18.91 5.30
CA ASP A 100 -31.42 20.06 4.40
C ASP A 100 -30.03 20.09 3.76
N VAL A 101 -28.99 19.85 4.56
CA VAL A 101 -27.60 19.76 4.08
C VAL A 101 -27.44 18.63 3.08
N ILE A 102 -27.94 17.43 3.39
CA ILE A 102 -27.89 16.28 2.48
C ILE A 102 -28.58 16.61 1.15
N LYS A 103 -29.77 17.19 1.20
CA LYS A 103 -30.51 17.59 -0.01
C LYS A 103 -29.73 18.59 -0.85
N LYS A 104 -29.09 19.58 -0.22
CA LYS A 104 -28.29 20.58 -0.93
C LYS A 104 -27.02 19.97 -1.53
N ILE A 105 -26.31 19.11 -0.81
CA ILE A 105 -25.14 18.39 -1.33
C ILE A 105 -25.53 17.54 -2.54
N ILE A 106 -26.62 16.77 -2.45
CA ILE A 106 -27.12 15.94 -3.56
C ILE A 106 -27.45 16.81 -4.78
N SER A 107 -28.13 17.95 -4.59
CA SER A 107 -28.44 18.86 -5.69
C SER A 107 -27.19 19.41 -6.37
N LEU A 108 -26.15 19.77 -5.61
CA LEU A 108 -24.89 20.25 -6.17
C LEU A 108 -24.11 19.12 -6.86
N ALA A 109 -24.18 17.89 -6.33
CA ALA A 109 -23.59 16.72 -6.95
C ALA A 109 -24.29 16.34 -8.26
N GLU A 110 -25.62 16.42 -8.32
CA GLU A 110 -26.39 16.19 -9.56
C GLU A 110 -26.12 17.25 -10.64
N ALA A 111 -25.70 18.45 -10.22
CA ALA A 111 -25.20 19.51 -11.11
C ALA A 111 -23.69 19.42 -11.39
N ASP A 112 -23.01 18.39 -10.89
CA ASP A 112 -21.55 18.17 -11.00
C ASP A 112 -20.69 19.32 -10.43
N GLU A 113 -21.22 20.08 -9.47
CA GLU A 113 -20.52 21.18 -8.80
C GLU A 113 -19.66 20.71 -7.61
N ILE A 114 -19.88 19.49 -7.13
CA ILE A 114 -19.06 18.83 -6.11
C ILE A 114 -18.40 17.61 -6.75
N PRO A 115 -17.08 17.68 -7.08
CA PRO A 115 -16.37 16.55 -7.67
C PRO A 115 -16.12 15.45 -6.63
N ASN A 116 -15.65 14.28 -7.08
CA ASN A 116 -15.16 13.19 -6.24
C ASN A 116 -16.17 12.64 -5.22
N LEU A 117 -17.45 12.98 -5.33
CA LEU A 117 -18.49 12.54 -4.42
C LEU A 117 -19.19 11.30 -4.95
N ILE A 118 -19.35 10.31 -4.08
CA ILE A 118 -20.26 9.18 -4.24
C ILE A 118 -21.45 9.40 -3.29
N TYR A 119 -22.66 9.37 -3.82
CA TYR A 119 -23.87 9.76 -3.11
C TYR A 119 -25.07 8.91 -3.50
N ARG A 120 -26.10 8.87 -2.64
CA ARG A 120 -27.42 8.35 -3.00
C ARG A 120 -28.23 9.47 -3.62
N SER A 121 -28.61 9.32 -4.88
CA SER A 121 -29.47 10.28 -5.57
C SER A 121 -30.91 10.25 -5.04
N SER A 122 -31.71 11.21 -5.45
CA SER A 122 -33.11 11.37 -5.02
C SER A 122 -33.99 10.13 -5.26
N ASN A 123 -33.63 9.27 -6.21
CA ASN A 123 -34.33 8.00 -6.50
C ASN A 123 -33.76 6.77 -5.75
N GLY A 124 -32.82 6.99 -4.82
CA GLY A 124 -32.18 5.95 -4.02
C GLY A 124 -31.00 5.22 -4.68
N LYS A 125 -30.70 5.48 -5.96
CA LYS A 125 -29.53 4.88 -6.64
C LYS A 125 -28.24 5.58 -6.22
N VAL A 126 -27.20 4.80 -5.97
CA VAL A 126 -25.84 5.31 -5.75
C VAL A 126 -25.26 5.81 -7.08
N LYS A 127 -24.69 7.01 -7.07
CA LYS A 127 -24.03 7.66 -8.20
C LYS A 127 -22.70 8.24 -7.78
N GLU A 128 -21.87 8.54 -8.77
CA GLU A 128 -20.60 9.25 -8.62
C GLU A 128 -20.58 10.50 -9.49
N THR A 129 -19.81 11.49 -9.06
CA THR A 129 -19.57 12.76 -9.77
C THR A 129 -18.26 12.72 -10.52
N THR A 130 -17.99 13.74 -11.34
CA THR A 130 -16.75 13.82 -12.10
C THR A 130 -15.54 13.83 -11.17
N ILE A 131 -14.53 13.06 -11.58
CA ILE A 131 -13.29 12.92 -10.84
C ILE A 131 -12.34 14.08 -11.13
N GLN A 132 -11.91 14.76 -10.07
CA GLN A 132 -10.91 15.82 -10.09
C GLN A 132 -9.69 15.42 -9.24
N ARG A 133 -8.48 15.60 -9.78
CA ARG A 133 -7.21 15.39 -9.06
C ARG A 133 -6.40 16.66 -9.03
N LEU A 134 -5.81 16.94 -7.88
CA LEU A 134 -4.80 17.97 -7.73
C LEU A 134 -3.48 17.50 -8.36
N PRO A 135 -2.78 18.36 -9.10
CA PRO A 135 -1.40 18.12 -9.50
C PRO A 135 -0.53 17.74 -8.29
N LEU A 136 0.37 16.77 -8.44
CA LEU A 136 1.18 16.30 -7.31
C LEU A 136 2.00 17.43 -6.66
N ASN A 137 2.52 18.35 -7.48
CA ASN A 137 3.30 19.51 -7.00
C ASN A 137 2.49 20.55 -6.25
N SER A 138 1.15 20.57 -6.37
CA SER A 138 0.29 21.50 -5.62
C SER A 138 -0.23 20.92 -4.31
N LYS A 139 0.11 19.67 -4.00
CA LYS A 139 -0.32 19.03 -2.75
C LYS A 139 0.52 19.54 -1.58
N LEU A 140 -0.16 19.89 -0.50
CA LEU A 140 0.47 20.32 0.75
C LEU A 140 1.23 19.17 1.41
N PHE A 141 2.24 19.49 2.20
CA PHE A 141 2.90 18.49 3.04
C PHE A 141 1.93 17.94 4.08
N PRO A 142 1.97 16.63 4.37
CA PRO A 142 1.11 16.05 5.40
C PRO A 142 1.40 16.69 6.76
N PHE A 143 0.32 17.03 7.48
CA PHE A 143 0.44 17.47 8.87
C PHE A 143 0.51 16.26 9.79
N TYR A 144 1.62 16.14 10.53
CA TYR A 144 1.81 15.11 11.55
C TYR A 144 1.76 15.74 12.95
N GLU A 145 1.12 15.05 13.88
CA GLU A 145 1.14 15.42 15.29
C GLU A 145 2.48 15.02 15.92
N LYS A 146 3.07 15.90 16.73
CA LYS A 146 4.28 15.57 17.51
C LYS A 146 3.92 14.58 18.61
N ASP A 147 4.78 13.59 18.81
CA ASP A 147 4.66 12.56 19.87
C ASP A 147 3.29 11.84 19.88
N ASP A 148 2.80 11.47 18.70
CA ASP A 148 1.53 10.75 18.53
C ASP A 148 1.58 9.25 18.89
N GLY A 149 2.73 8.80 19.42
CA GLY A 149 2.99 7.41 19.81
C GLY A 149 3.23 6.45 18.64
N LYS A 150 3.37 6.96 17.41
CA LYS A 150 3.70 6.15 16.23
C LYS A 150 5.21 6.02 16.05
N VAL A 151 5.59 5.19 15.09
CA VAL A 151 6.97 5.02 14.68
C VAL A 151 7.43 6.25 13.88
N ASP A 152 8.61 6.76 14.18
CA ASP A 152 9.22 7.93 13.53
C ASP A 152 9.81 7.53 12.16
N ILE A 153 8.95 7.04 11.26
CA ILE A 153 9.24 6.79 9.84
C ILE A 153 8.22 7.60 9.03
N ALA A 154 8.68 8.69 8.42
CA ALA A 154 7.82 9.56 7.63
C ALA A 154 7.60 9.00 6.21
N VAL A 155 6.42 9.27 5.65
CA VAL A 155 6.07 8.81 4.30
C VAL A 155 6.15 9.99 3.35
N ILE A 156 6.99 9.89 2.31
CA ILE A 156 7.16 10.93 1.30
C ILE A 156 6.51 10.47 0.01
N HIS A 157 5.67 11.33 -0.58
CA HIS A 157 5.00 11.06 -1.84
C HIS A 157 5.77 11.71 -2.99
N GLU A 158 6.88 11.10 -3.36
CA GLU A 158 7.81 11.54 -4.40
C GLU A 158 7.28 11.29 -5.82
N SER A 159 6.33 10.37 -5.96
CA SER A 159 5.60 10.12 -7.19
C SER A 159 4.19 9.57 -6.91
N SER A 160 3.27 9.79 -7.84
CA SER A 160 1.89 9.30 -7.80
C SER A 160 1.60 8.51 -9.07
N GLY A 161 0.79 7.46 -9.02
CA GLY A 161 0.57 6.59 -10.18
C GLY A 161 1.71 5.60 -10.41
N CYS A 162 1.63 4.89 -11.54
CA CYS A 162 2.66 3.99 -12.02
C CYS A 162 2.90 4.26 -13.51
N TYR A 163 4.16 4.50 -13.90
CA TYR A 163 4.51 4.82 -15.29
C TYR A 163 4.25 3.66 -16.26
N TYR A 164 4.27 2.42 -15.76
CA TYR A 164 3.94 1.24 -16.56
C TYR A 164 2.43 1.04 -16.67
N GLY A 165 1.72 1.03 -15.53
CA GLY A 165 0.26 1.15 -15.45
C GLY A 165 -0.60 0.06 -16.14
N LYS A 166 0.00 -1.03 -16.63
CA LYS A 166 -0.67 -2.02 -17.49
C LYS A 166 -0.82 -3.44 -16.90
N CYS A 167 -0.33 -3.67 -15.69
CA CYS A 167 -0.41 -4.99 -15.06
C CYS A 167 -1.86 -5.41 -14.80
N ASN A 168 -2.24 -6.63 -15.21
CA ASN A 168 -3.62 -7.11 -15.20
C ASN A 168 -4.24 -7.25 -13.79
N PHE A 169 -3.39 -7.37 -12.76
CA PHE A 169 -3.77 -7.57 -11.36
C PHE A 169 -3.69 -6.29 -10.50
N CYS A 170 -3.23 -5.17 -11.07
CA CYS A 170 -2.80 -4.02 -10.27
C CYS A 170 -3.92 -2.98 -10.11
N THR A 171 -4.19 -2.58 -8.87
CA THR A 171 -5.22 -1.58 -8.52
C THR A 171 -4.71 -0.14 -8.60
N HIS A 172 -3.39 0.07 -8.58
CA HIS A 172 -2.78 1.40 -8.51
C HIS A 172 -3.26 2.35 -9.62
N PRO A 173 -3.34 1.96 -10.91
CA PRO A 173 -3.79 2.86 -11.98
C PRO A 173 -5.22 3.40 -11.73
N ASN A 174 -6.09 2.58 -11.15
CA ASN A 174 -7.48 2.94 -10.88
C ASN A 174 -7.62 3.89 -9.68
N ILE A 175 -6.77 3.73 -8.67
CA ILE A 175 -6.81 4.51 -7.43
C ILE A 175 -6.08 5.84 -7.60
N THR A 176 -4.85 5.80 -8.11
CA THR A 176 -3.93 6.95 -8.12
C THR A 176 -3.91 7.71 -9.45
N GLY A 177 -4.51 7.15 -10.51
CA GLY A 177 -4.58 7.78 -11.83
C GLY A 177 -3.26 7.74 -12.61
N ARG A 178 -3.07 8.73 -13.49
CA ARG A 178 -1.88 8.82 -14.35
C ARG A 178 -0.62 9.10 -13.54
N TYR A 179 0.50 8.56 -14.01
CA TYR A 179 1.80 8.78 -13.40
C TYR A 179 2.19 10.26 -13.39
N GLN A 180 2.66 10.73 -12.23
CA GLN A 180 3.25 12.05 -12.02
C GLN A 180 4.46 11.89 -11.09
N SER A 181 5.58 12.52 -11.45
CA SER A 181 6.72 12.68 -10.55
C SER A 181 6.62 14.03 -9.84
N ARG A 182 6.92 14.07 -8.54
CA ARG A 182 7.02 15.32 -7.81
C ARG A 182 8.32 16.03 -8.17
N ASP A 183 8.29 17.36 -8.17
CA ASP A 183 9.51 18.14 -8.37
C ASP A 183 10.51 17.87 -7.25
N ILE A 184 11.78 17.70 -7.63
CA ILE A 184 12.85 17.30 -6.69
C ILE A 184 12.96 18.28 -5.52
N HIS A 185 12.90 19.58 -5.77
CA HIS A 185 13.01 20.59 -4.71
C HIS A 185 11.88 20.47 -3.67
N LEU A 186 10.64 20.23 -4.10
CA LEU A 186 9.51 20.01 -3.18
C LEU A 186 9.70 18.75 -2.32
N THR A 187 10.21 17.67 -2.92
CA THR A 187 10.54 16.44 -2.17
C THR A 187 11.63 16.69 -1.14
N ILE A 188 12.67 17.44 -1.49
CA ILE A 188 13.76 17.82 -0.57
C ILE A 188 13.25 18.76 0.54
N ASP A 189 12.41 19.73 0.19
CA ASP A 189 11.82 20.67 1.16
C ASP A 189 10.93 19.93 2.17
N GLU A 190 10.14 18.95 1.73
CA GLU A 190 9.34 18.10 2.62
C GLU A 190 10.22 17.29 3.57
N ILE A 191 11.32 16.71 3.08
CA ILE A 191 12.29 15.98 3.91
C ILE A 191 12.90 16.93 4.95
N LYS A 192 13.34 18.12 4.55
CA LYS A 192 13.94 19.12 5.46
C LYS A 192 12.94 19.59 6.51
N GLU A 193 11.70 19.88 6.12
CA GLU A 193 10.63 20.27 7.05
C GLU A 193 10.30 19.14 8.02
N THR A 194 10.25 17.90 7.55
CA THR A 194 10.02 16.72 8.40
C THR A 194 11.14 16.55 9.43
N ILE A 195 12.40 16.70 9.02
CA ILE A 195 13.55 16.64 9.94
C ILE A 195 13.45 17.77 10.98
N ARG A 196 13.25 19.02 10.54
CA ARG A 196 13.25 20.20 11.41
C ARG A 196 12.08 20.23 12.38
N GLU A 197 10.87 19.96 11.89
CA GLU A 197 9.65 20.11 12.69
C GLU A 197 9.34 18.87 13.53
N LEU A 198 9.64 17.67 13.03
CA LEU A 198 9.25 16.41 13.65
C LEU A 198 10.43 15.61 14.21
N GLY A 199 11.67 15.96 13.86
CA GLY A 199 12.86 15.21 14.30
C GLY A 199 12.96 13.83 13.68
N ILE A 200 12.39 13.63 12.49
CA ILE A 200 12.34 12.32 11.81
C ILE A 200 13.40 12.27 10.71
N GLY A 201 14.29 11.27 10.77
CA GLY A 201 15.35 11.02 9.78
C GLY A 201 15.19 9.73 8.97
N LEU A 202 14.16 8.93 9.27
CA LEU A 202 13.77 7.75 8.50
C LEU A 202 12.58 8.04 7.61
N PHE A 203 12.64 7.56 6.37
CA PHE A 203 11.60 7.81 5.38
C PHE A 203 11.18 6.55 4.61
N ARG A 204 9.97 6.57 4.06
CA ARG A 204 9.48 5.61 3.08
C ARG A 204 8.90 6.36 1.89
N PHE A 205 9.42 6.10 0.70
CA PHE A 205 8.89 6.66 -0.53
C PHE A 205 7.63 5.88 -0.92
N ALA A 206 6.54 6.61 -1.16
CA ALA A 206 5.19 6.06 -1.31
C ALA A 206 4.76 5.85 -2.76
N GLY A 207 5.58 6.25 -3.74
CA GLY A 207 5.29 5.97 -5.14
C GLY A 207 5.01 4.49 -5.38
N SER A 208 4.01 4.20 -6.22
CA SER A 208 3.64 2.81 -6.59
C SER A 208 4.83 2.01 -7.15
N THR A 209 5.78 2.73 -7.76
CA THR A 209 7.10 2.24 -8.15
C THR A 209 7.94 3.47 -8.47
N THR A 210 8.98 3.73 -7.67
CA THR A 210 9.86 4.88 -7.92
C THR A 210 10.80 4.54 -9.10
N PRO A 211 10.77 5.26 -10.23
CA PRO A 211 11.69 4.99 -11.34
C PRO A 211 13.14 5.23 -10.92
N VAL A 212 14.08 4.42 -11.44
CA VAL A 212 15.51 4.56 -11.13
C VAL A 212 16.03 5.96 -11.45
N SER A 213 15.56 6.57 -12.54
CA SER A 213 15.93 7.93 -12.94
C SER A 213 15.44 9.00 -11.95
N LEU A 214 14.24 8.84 -11.38
CA LEU A 214 13.71 9.72 -10.35
C LEU A 214 14.48 9.53 -9.04
N ALA A 215 14.67 8.28 -8.62
CA ALA A 215 15.42 7.93 -7.41
C ALA A 215 16.85 8.48 -7.46
N LYS A 216 17.54 8.36 -8.61
CA LYS A 216 18.88 8.94 -8.82
C LYS A 216 18.90 10.46 -8.67
N ARG A 217 17.91 11.17 -9.25
CA ARG A 217 17.81 12.63 -9.11
C ARG A 217 17.52 13.08 -7.68
N ILE A 218 16.70 12.34 -6.95
CA ILE A 218 16.47 12.57 -5.52
C ILE A 218 17.76 12.31 -4.74
N ALA A 219 18.45 11.21 -5.03
CA ALA A 219 19.73 10.84 -4.40
C ALA A 219 20.80 11.91 -4.58
N ASP A 220 21.00 12.38 -5.82
CA ASP A 220 21.94 13.45 -6.13
C ASP A 220 21.59 14.74 -5.36
N ALA A 221 20.30 15.07 -5.21
CA ALA A 221 19.85 16.23 -4.45
C ALA A 221 20.05 16.06 -2.93
N VAL A 222 19.75 14.89 -2.37
CA VAL A 222 20.01 14.55 -0.96
C VAL A 222 21.49 14.73 -0.62
N VAL A 223 22.38 14.20 -1.48
CA VAL A 223 23.83 14.34 -1.29
C VAL A 223 24.28 15.79 -1.44
N LYS A 224 23.77 16.52 -2.45
CA LYS A 224 24.09 17.94 -2.66
C LYS A 224 23.73 18.81 -1.46
N GLU A 225 22.58 18.54 -0.84
CA GLU A 225 22.10 19.28 0.33
C GLU A 225 22.74 18.81 1.65
N GLY A 226 23.63 17.81 1.60
CA GLY A 226 24.31 17.27 2.78
C GLY A 226 23.37 16.53 3.75
N LEU A 227 22.22 16.04 3.25
CA LEU A 227 21.22 15.39 4.08
C LEU A 227 21.64 13.97 4.45
N ILE A 228 21.54 13.66 5.73
CA ILE A 228 21.81 12.34 6.32
C ILE A 228 20.47 11.72 6.69
N ILE A 229 19.93 10.93 5.77
CA ILE A 229 18.65 10.24 5.91
C ILE A 229 18.82 8.76 5.58
N GLU A 230 17.85 7.94 5.99
CA GLU A 230 17.70 6.59 5.48
C GLU A 230 16.27 6.34 5.00
N TYR A 231 16.13 5.57 3.92
CA TYR A 231 14.80 5.35 3.34
C TYR A 231 14.63 4.00 2.66
N SER A 232 13.36 3.62 2.50
CA SER A 232 12.93 2.50 1.67
C SER A 232 12.04 2.95 0.51
N MET A 233 11.93 2.14 -0.54
CA MET A 233 11.07 2.42 -1.70
C MET A 233 10.66 1.15 -2.46
N PHE A 234 9.56 1.23 -3.20
CA PHE A 234 9.21 0.23 -4.21
C PHE A 234 9.98 0.44 -5.50
N VAL A 235 10.39 -0.66 -6.13
CA VAL A 235 11.05 -0.66 -7.44
C VAL A 235 10.43 -1.70 -8.36
N ARG A 236 10.65 -1.50 -9.66
CA ARG A 236 10.42 -2.52 -10.69
C ARG A 236 11.73 -2.97 -11.29
N ALA A 237 11.72 -4.18 -11.85
CA ALA A 237 12.80 -4.60 -12.73
C ALA A 237 12.82 -3.73 -14.00
N GLU A 238 14.02 -3.28 -14.35
CA GLU A 238 14.30 -2.41 -15.49
C GLU A 238 14.38 -3.22 -16.77
N ARG A 239 13.78 -2.72 -17.85
CA ARG A 239 13.81 -3.39 -19.15
C ARG A 239 15.20 -3.26 -19.79
N GLY A 240 15.69 -4.35 -20.39
CA GLY A 240 17.03 -4.43 -20.97
C GLY A 240 18.11 -4.32 -19.89
N ALA A 241 17.85 -4.87 -18.69
CA ALA A 241 18.75 -4.69 -17.56
C ALA A 241 20.15 -5.28 -17.82
N ARG A 242 20.24 -6.34 -18.62
CA ARG A 242 21.51 -6.96 -19.00
C ARG A 242 22.40 -6.01 -19.79
N GLU A 243 21.84 -5.36 -20.81
CA GLU A 243 22.57 -4.41 -21.66
C GLU A 243 22.92 -3.13 -20.91
N ARG A 244 22.06 -2.73 -19.96
CA ARG A 244 22.20 -1.52 -19.15
C ARG A 244 22.91 -1.73 -17.81
N MET A 245 23.56 -2.87 -17.62
CA MET A 245 24.08 -3.28 -16.31
C MET A 245 24.98 -2.24 -15.64
N ALA A 246 25.94 -1.67 -16.39
CA ALA A 246 26.87 -0.66 -15.85
C ALA A 246 26.15 0.65 -15.45
N GLU A 247 25.16 1.09 -16.25
CA GLU A 247 24.33 2.26 -15.97
C GLU A 247 23.48 2.06 -14.71
N LEU A 248 22.90 0.86 -14.57
CA LEU A 248 22.09 0.50 -13.40
C LEU A 248 22.93 0.43 -12.14
N ILE A 249 24.14 -0.15 -12.19
CA ILE A 249 25.06 -0.17 -11.07
C ILE A 249 25.43 1.27 -10.63
N ASP A 250 25.87 2.15 -11.55
CA ASP A 250 26.17 3.56 -11.21
C ASP A 250 24.96 4.27 -10.58
N SER A 251 23.77 4.04 -11.15
CA SER A 251 22.55 4.68 -10.65
C SER A 251 22.21 4.19 -9.24
N TYR A 252 22.25 2.88 -9.00
CA TYR A 252 21.98 2.33 -7.66
C TYR A 252 23.09 2.64 -6.66
N GLU A 253 24.34 2.80 -7.08
CA GLU A 253 25.42 3.22 -6.19
C GLU A 253 25.14 4.61 -5.60
N ARG A 254 24.71 5.55 -6.45
CA ARG A 254 24.30 6.90 -6.01
C ARG A 254 23.12 6.83 -5.05
N ILE A 255 22.10 6.04 -5.39
CA ILE A 255 20.88 5.87 -4.58
C ILE A 255 21.20 5.21 -3.21
N VAL A 256 22.09 4.22 -3.18
CA VAL A 256 22.56 3.60 -1.93
C VAL A 256 23.37 4.59 -1.10
N SER A 257 24.21 5.38 -1.76
CA SER A 257 25.05 6.39 -1.10
C SER A 257 24.21 7.45 -0.39
N SER A 258 23.06 7.85 -0.95
CA SER A 258 22.16 8.86 -0.39
C SER A 258 21.28 8.39 0.77
N GLY A 259 21.23 7.10 1.08
CA GLY A 259 20.47 6.60 2.23
C GLY A 259 19.51 5.45 1.97
N LEU A 260 19.42 4.91 0.74
CA LEU A 260 18.56 3.76 0.50
C LEU A 260 19.03 2.55 1.33
N ARG A 261 18.11 1.92 2.06
CA ARG A 261 18.37 0.75 2.93
C ARG A 261 17.47 -0.44 2.70
N ALA A 262 16.31 -0.25 2.07
CA ALA A 262 15.46 -1.36 1.67
C ALA A 262 14.72 -1.06 0.36
N VAL A 263 14.59 -2.07 -0.50
CA VAL A 263 13.73 -2.02 -1.67
C VAL A 263 12.80 -3.22 -1.71
N PHE A 264 11.62 -3.03 -2.28
CA PHE A 264 10.70 -4.13 -2.56
C PHE A 264 10.38 -4.18 -4.05
N MET A 265 10.53 -5.36 -4.65
CA MET A 265 10.34 -5.59 -6.08
C MET A 265 9.35 -6.73 -6.33
N GLY A 266 8.29 -6.45 -7.07
CA GLY A 266 7.40 -7.51 -7.52
C GLY A 266 8.04 -8.32 -8.65
N VAL A 267 8.24 -9.62 -8.45
CA VAL A 267 8.60 -10.60 -9.49
C VAL A 267 7.32 -11.16 -10.11
N GLU A 268 6.34 -11.46 -9.27
CA GLU A 268 5.08 -12.15 -9.57
C GLU A 268 5.24 -13.60 -9.99
N ALA A 269 5.98 -13.88 -11.06
CA ALA A 269 6.30 -15.22 -11.53
C ALA A 269 7.63 -15.23 -12.28
N ALA A 270 8.44 -16.27 -12.12
CA ALA A 270 9.70 -16.47 -12.82
C ALA A 270 9.51 -17.21 -14.16
N ASN A 271 8.43 -16.90 -14.88
CA ASN A 271 8.09 -17.49 -16.18
C ASN A 271 7.73 -16.38 -17.18
N ASP A 272 8.47 -16.26 -18.28
CA ASP A 272 8.29 -15.16 -19.24
C ASP A 272 6.92 -15.18 -19.95
N GLU A 273 6.36 -16.37 -20.15
CA GLU A 273 5.04 -16.50 -20.76
C GLU A 273 3.95 -15.97 -19.82
N ILE A 274 4.00 -16.31 -18.53
CA ILE A 274 3.11 -15.76 -17.50
C ILE A 274 3.31 -14.25 -17.34
N LEU A 275 4.56 -13.78 -17.25
CA LEU A 275 4.88 -12.36 -17.12
C LEU A 275 4.29 -11.53 -18.27
N THR A 276 4.31 -12.08 -19.49
CA THR A 276 3.84 -11.40 -20.69
C THR A 276 2.34 -11.55 -20.90
N LYS A 277 1.83 -12.79 -20.93
CA LYS A 277 0.45 -13.10 -21.34
C LYS A 277 -0.57 -12.95 -20.20
N VAL A 278 -0.17 -13.26 -18.96
CA VAL A 278 -1.07 -13.27 -17.80
C VAL A 278 -0.94 -12.01 -16.97
N MET A 279 0.28 -11.67 -16.56
CA MET A 279 0.55 -10.55 -15.67
C MET A 279 0.53 -9.23 -16.43
N ASN A 280 0.94 -9.27 -17.72
CA ASN A 280 1.28 -8.12 -18.53
C ASN A 280 2.19 -7.18 -17.73
N LYS A 281 3.36 -7.70 -17.32
CA LYS A 281 4.29 -6.96 -16.47
C LYS A 281 5.25 -6.13 -17.32
N GLY A 282 5.56 -6.51 -18.56
CA GLY A 282 6.40 -5.72 -19.46
C GLY A 282 7.89 -5.74 -19.14
N ASN A 283 8.34 -6.69 -18.32
CA ASN A 283 9.73 -7.07 -18.11
C ASN A 283 9.84 -8.60 -18.12
N SER A 284 11.04 -9.11 -18.38
CA SER A 284 11.32 -10.55 -18.41
C SER A 284 11.93 -11.06 -17.10
N VAL A 285 12.06 -12.39 -16.98
CA VAL A 285 12.83 -13.03 -15.91
C VAL A 285 14.30 -12.58 -15.94
N GLU A 286 14.86 -12.38 -17.14
CA GLU A 286 16.21 -11.85 -17.31
C GLU A 286 16.34 -10.41 -16.77
N ASP A 287 15.36 -9.54 -17.07
CA ASP A 287 15.32 -8.17 -16.54
C ASP A 287 15.29 -8.16 -15.00
N ILE A 288 14.49 -9.04 -14.41
CA ILE A 288 14.41 -9.21 -12.95
C ILE A 288 15.76 -9.64 -12.39
N TYR A 289 16.36 -10.68 -12.96
CA TYR A 289 17.65 -11.21 -12.53
C TYR A 289 18.75 -10.14 -12.55
N PHE A 290 18.93 -9.44 -13.68
CA PHE A 290 19.98 -8.44 -13.81
C PHE A 290 19.70 -7.16 -13.00
N THR A 291 18.44 -6.78 -12.79
CA THR A 291 18.13 -5.65 -11.90
C THR A 291 18.51 -5.97 -10.45
N ILE A 292 18.16 -7.17 -9.94
CA ILE A 292 18.55 -7.59 -8.58
C ILE A 292 20.07 -7.63 -8.45
N LYS A 293 20.75 -8.19 -9.45
CA LYS A 293 22.21 -8.22 -9.52
C LYS A 293 22.82 -6.82 -9.44
N ALA A 294 22.27 -5.84 -10.17
CA ALA A 294 22.77 -4.46 -10.17
C ALA A 294 22.62 -3.79 -8.80
N ILE A 295 21.46 -3.98 -8.16
CA ILE A 295 21.16 -3.47 -6.82
C ILE A 295 22.15 -4.05 -5.79
N LYS A 296 22.36 -5.38 -5.81
CA LYS A 296 23.27 -6.07 -4.89
C LYS A 296 24.73 -5.68 -5.13
N GLN A 297 25.15 -5.57 -6.38
CA GLN A 297 26.50 -5.10 -6.73
C GLN A 297 26.73 -3.65 -6.26
N ALA A 298 25.76 -2.76 -6.45
CA ALA A 298 25.85 -1.38 -5.97
C ALA A 298 25.98 -1.31 -4.44
N SER A 299 25.18 -2.10 -3.71
CA SER A 299 25.30 -2.23 -2.25
C SER A 299 26.70 -2.69 -1.81
N TYR A 300 27.24 -3.71 -2.49
CA TYR A 300 28.59 -4.19 -2.25
C TYR A 300 29.65 -3.11 -2.51
N ASN A 301 29.59 -2.43 -3.66
CA ASN A 301 30.54 -1.39 -4.05
C ASN A 301 30.53 -0.22 -3.07
N GLN A 302 29.35 0.17 -2.58
CA GLN A 302 29.20 1.25 -1.59
C GLN A 302 29.51 0.82 -0.15
N ARG A 303 29.70 -0.48 0.12
CA ARG A 303 29.88 -1.05 1.47
C ARG A 303 28.77 -0.61 2.44
N LYS A 304 27.54 -0.48 1.92
CA LYS A 304 26.35 -0.15 2.69
C LYS A 304 25.35 -1.27 2.52
N TYR A 305 24.70 -1.68 3.61
CA TYR A 305 23.67 -2.70 3.51
C TYR A 305 22.47 -2.17 2.73
N LEU A 306 21.84 -3.05 1.97
CA LEU A 306 20.58 -2.81 1.29
C LEU A 306 19.77 -4.12 1.29
N ASP A 307 18.65 -4.11 1.99
CA ASP A 307 17.71 -5.23 1.97
C ASP A 307 16.90 -5.22 0.68
N VAL A 308 16.82 -6.35 -0.01
CA VAL A 308 16.03 -6.56 -1.22
C VAL A 308 14.92 -7.55 -0.92
N GLY A 309 13.68 -7.07 -0.86
CA GLY A 309 12.47 -7.88 -0.77
C GLY A 309 11.92 -8.19 -2.17
N LEU A 310 11.48 -9.43 -2.39
CA LEU A 310 10.78 -9.84 -3.62
C LEU A 310 9.36 -10.30 -3.32
N SER A 311 8.42 -10.10 -4.25
CA SER A 311 7.10 -10.75 -4.19
C SER A 311 6.82 -11.70 -5.34
N PHE A 312 6.13 -12.80 -5.03
CA PHE A 312 5.58 -13.76 -5.98
C PHE A 312 4.07 -13.89 -5.80
N ILE A 313 3.36 -14.07 -6.91
CA ILE A 313 1.95 -14.44 -6.93
C ILE A 313 1.90 -15.94 -7.25
N TYR A 314 1.64 -16.77 -6.24
CA TYR A 314 1.58 -18.21 -6.41
C TYR A 314 0.48 -18.84 -5.52
N PRO A 315 -0.45 -19.63 -6.09
CA PRO A 315 -0.66 -19.84 -7.53
C PRO A 315 -1.15 -18.55 -8.22
N CYS A 316 -0.86 -18.42 -9.52
CA CYS A 316 -1.32 -17.34 -10.39
C CYS A 316 -2.09 -17.88 -11.59
N PRO A 317 -2.87 -17.07 -12.32
CA PRO A 317 -3.47 -17.52 -13.57
C PRO A 317 -2.43 -18.08 -14.54
N LEU A 318 -2.86 -19.05 -15.33
CA LEU A 318 -2.07 -19.72 -16.36
C LEU A 318 -2.56 -19.26 -17.75
N PRO A 319 -1.67 -19.19 -18.75
CA PRO A 319 -2.05 -18.87 -20.12
C PRO A 319 -2.89 -20.01 -20.72
N HIS A 320 -3.97 -19.69 -21.45
CA HIS A 320 -4.88 -20.69 -22.03
C HIS A 320 -4.26 -21.55 -23.13
N ASP A 321 -3.29 -21.01 -23.87
CA ASP A 321 -2.67 -21.66 -25.04
C ASP A 321 -1.24 -22.16 -24.72
N SER A 322 -1.05 -22.79 -23.56
CA SER A 322 0.25 -23.27 -23.10
C SER A 322 0.12 -24.50 -22.21
N ASP A 323 1.16 -25.33 -22.21
CA ASP A 323 1.28 -26.50 -21.32
C ASP A 323 1.79 -26.12 -19.90
N VAL A 324 2.01 -24.82 -19.64
CA VAL A 324 2.47 -24.31 -18.35
C VAL A 324 1.46 -24.62 -17.26
N ASN A 325 1.93 -25.32 -16.23
CA ASN A 325 1.13 -25.71 -15.07
C ASN A 325 1.74 -25.18 -13.75
N HIS A 326 1.00 -25.27 -12.66
CA HIS A 326 1.44 -24.72 -11.37
C HIS A 326 2.67 -25.41 -10.75
N GLU A 327 2.98 -26.65 -11.12
CA GLU A 327 4.19 -27.33 -10.67
C GLU A 327 5.41 -26.72 -11.36
N GLN A 328 5.34 -26.53 -12.69
CA GLN A 328 6.37 -25.84 -13.45
C GLN A 328 6.61 -24.41 -12.92
N VAL A 329 5.56 -23.64 -12.66
CA VAL A 329 5.69 -22.28 -12.10
C VAL A 329 6.39 -22.28 -10.75
N LEU A 330 6.09 -23.26 -9.88
CA LEU A 330 6.76 -23.40 -8.60
C LEU A 330 8.25 -23.69 -8.79
N GLU A 331 8.59 -24.66 -9.65
CA GLU A 331 9.97 -25.03 -9.92
C GLU A 331 10.78 -23.87 -10.50
N GLU A 332 10.23 -23.15 -11.47
CA GLU A 332 10.89 -21.98 -12.07
C GLU A 332 11.09 -20.84 -11.07
N ASN A 333 10.09 -20.57 -10.21
CA ASN A 333 10.22 -19.59 -9.12
C ASN A 333 11.38 -19.97 -8.17
N LEU A 334 11.47 -21.23 -7.78
CA LEU A 334 12.53 -21.72 -6.90
C LEU A 334 13.89 -21.74 -7.61
N CYS A 335 13.92 -22.04 -8.91
CA CYS A 335 15.13 -22.02 -9.73
C CYS A 335 15.73 -20.60 -9.80
N LEU A 336 14.91 -19.57 -10.01
CA LEU A 336 15.35 -18.17 -9.97
C LEU A 336 16.00 -17.82 -8.62
N LEU A 337 15.34 -18.18 -7.51
CA LEU A 337 15.87 -17.92 -6.17
C LEU A 337 17.17 -18.69 -5.91
N HIS A 338 17.24 -19.96 -6.31
CA HIS A 338 18.44 -20.78 -6.18
C HIS A 338 19.62 -20.18 -6.96
N LYS A 339 19.37 -19.74 -8.20
CA LYS A 339 20.37 -19.06 -9.04
C LYS A 339 20.87 -17.78 -8.38
N LEU A 340 19.97 -16.90 -7.94
CA LEU A 340 20.34 -15.66 -7.24
C LEU A 340 21.17 -15.94 -5.98
N LYS A 341 20.83 -16.98 -5.22
CA LYS A 341 21.59 -17.39 -4.04
C LYS A 341 23.00 -17.88 -4.38
N ASN A 342 23.12 -18.75 -5.37
CA ASN A 342 24.41 -19.37 -5.72
C ASN A 342 25.39 -18.40 -6.39
N GLU A 343 24.88 -17.33 -7.00
CA GLU A 343 25.70 -16.27 -7.60
C GLU A 343 25.93 -15.08 -6.64
N ASP A 344 25.70 -15.24 -5.32
CA ASP A 344 25.90 -14.21 -4.27
C ASP A 344 24.99 -12.96 -4.37
N TYR A 345 23.87 -13.05 -5.10
CA TYR A 345 22.87 -11.97 -5.24
C TYR A 345 21.57 -12.27 -4.47
N LYS A 346 21.67 -13.04 -3.38
CA LYS A 346 20.54 -13.50 -2.58
C LYS A 346 19.67 -12.33 -2.05
N PRO A 347 18.36 -12.30 -2.34
CA PRO A 347 17.41 -11.39 -1.69
C PRO A 347 17.28 -11.65 -0.18
N ASP A 348 16.83 -10.63 0.55
CA ASP A 348 16.76 -10.66 2.02
C ASP A 348 15.39 -11.10 2.55
N SER A 349 14.35 -10.99 1.73
CA SER A 349 13.00 -11.43 2.07
C SER A 349 12.18 -11.79 0.84
N ILE A 350 11.31 -12.79 0.96
CA ILE A 350 10.37 -13.22 -0.07
C ILE A 350 8.93 -13.15 0.46
N LEU A 351 8.05 -12.42 -0.23
CA LEU A 351 6.61 -12.41 0.02
C LEU A 351 5.91 -13.31 -1.02
N ILE A 352 5.04 -14.19 -0.57
CA ILE A 352 4.27 -15.06 -1.46
C ILE A 352 2.80 -14.88 -1.15
N THR A 353 2.01 -14.55 -2.16
CA THR A 353 0.55 -14.38 -2.03
C THR A 353 -0.16 -15.15 -3.13
N PRO A 354 -1.32 -15.78 -2.87
CA PRO A 354 -2.12 -16.36 -3.95
C PRO A 354 -2.69 -15.26 -4.84
N GLY A 355 -2.95 -15.59 -6.10
CA GLY A 355 -3.65 -14.68 -7.02
C GLY A 355 -5.05 -14.35 -6.52
N ALA A 356 -5.40 -13.07 -6.52
CA ALA A 356 -6.72 -12.60 -6.11
C ALA A 356 -7.23 -11.52 -7.09
N PRO A 357 -8.47 -11.65 -7.61
CA PRO A 357 -9.04 -10.72 -8.57
C PRO A 357 -9.55 -9.45 -7.87
N LEU A 358 -8.64 -8.54 -7.53
CA LEU A 358 -8.98 -7.31 -6.83
C LEU A 358 -9.90 -6.40 -7.67
N PRO A 359 -10.82 -5.64 -7.03
CA PRO A 359 -11.71 -4.69 -7.69
C PRO A 359 -11.04 -3.81 -8.75
N ALA A 360 -11.74 -3.63 -9.88
CA ALA A 360 -11.35 -2.81 -11.02
C ALA A 360 -10.07 -3.26 -11.75
N THR A 361 -9.50 -4.42 -11.42
CA THR A 361 -8.38 -5.01 -12.18
C THR A 361 -8.90 -5.85 -13.34
N ASN A 362 -8.07 -6.10 -14.36
CA ASN A 362 -8.46 -6.96 -15.48
C ASN A 362 -8.81 -8.39 -15.00
N TRP A 363 -8.12 -8.88 -13.97
CA TRP A 363 -8.46 -10.17 -13.33
C TRP A 363 -9.88 -10.21 -12.75
N GLN A 364 -10.42 -9.06 -12.31
CA GLN A 364 -11.78 -8.98 -11.78
C GLN A 364 -12.81 -8.63 -12.85
N LEU A 365 -12.44 -7.79 -13.84
CA LEU A 365 -13.32 -7.37 -14.93
C LEU A 365 -13.54 -8.51 -15.95
N GLU A 366 -12.52 -9.32 -16.18
CA GLU A 366 -12.52 -10.42 -17.15
C GLU A 366 -12.14 -11.75 -16.48
N PRO A 367 -12.82 -12.17 -15.39
CA PRO A 367 -12.34 -13.25 -14.53
C PRO A 367 -12.21 -14.58 -15.27
N LYS A 368 -13.14 -14.90 -16.17
CA LYS A 368 -13.11 -16.10 -17.00
C LYS A 368 -11.86 -16.16 -17.89
N GLN A 369 -11.41 -15.03 -18.42
CA GLN A 369 -10.18 -14.95 -19.22
C GLN A 369 -8.93 -15.27 -18.41
N PHE A 370 -8.97 -15.13 -17.09
CA PHE A 370 -7.86 -15.48 -16.21
C PHE A 370 -8.14 -16.74 -15.38
N GLY A 371 -9.17 -17.49 -15.73
CA GLY A 371 -9.56 -18.72 -15.03
C GLY A 371 -10.14 -18.50 -13.63
N PHE A 372 -10.51 -17.28 -13.28
CA PHE A 372 -11.19 -17.02 -12.01
C PHE A 372 -12.69 -17.29 -12.11
N GLU A 373 -13.24 -17.92 -11.08
CA GLU A 373 -14.67 -17.99 -10.81
C GLU A 373 -14.97 -17.13 -9.59
N LEU A 374 -15.89 -16.17 -9.74
CA LEU A 374 -16.29 -15.26 -8.68
C LEU A 374 -17.72 -15.55 -8.24
N PRO A 375 -18.02 -15.56 -6.93
CA PRO A 375 -19.39 -15.74 -6.45
C PRO A 375 -20.25 -14.50 -6.75
N GLU A 376 -21.57 -14.67 -6.66
CA GLU A 376 -22.50 -13.54 -6.67
C GLU A 376 -22.20 -12.60 -5.49
N GLY A 377 -22.29 -11.29 -5.72
CA GLY A 377 -22.03 -10.30 -4.67
C GLY A 377 -20.56 -10.18 -4.27
N TYR A 378 -19.61 -10.75 -5.04
CA TYR A 378 -18.16 -10.72 -4.78
C TYR A 378 -17.65 -9.38 -4.24
N MET A 379 -18.03 -8.27 -4.86
CA MET A 379 -17.60 -6.93 -4.45
C MET A 379 -18.00 -6.59 -3.01
N GLN A 380 -19.22 -6.94 -2.60
CA GLN A 380 -19.73 -6.69 -1.24
C GLN A 380 -19.10 -7.63 -0.21
N THR A 381 -18.72 -8.84 -0.62
CA THR A 381 -17.99 -9.80 0.21
C THR A 381 -16.56 -9.33 0.45
N ILE A 382 -15.78 -9.03 -0.60
CA ILE A 382 -14.38 -8.61 -0.46
C ILE A 382 -14.26 -7.27 0.25
N LEU A 383 -15.24 -6.37 0.08
CA LEU A 383 -15.27 -5.09 0.78
C LEU A 383 -15.13 -5.26 2.31
N ARG A 384 -15.68 -6.35 2.87
CA ARG A 384 -15.71 -6.68 4.30
C ARG A 384 -14.88 -7.91 4.64
N TYR A 385 -14.11 -8.44 3.69
CA TYR A 385 -13.39 -9.67 3.90
C TYR A 385 -12.18 -9.47 4.80
N GLU A 386 -12.10 -10.29 5.84
CA GLU A 386 -11.01 -10.30 6.78
C GLU A 386 -9.75 -10.90 6.14
N TYR A 387 -8.85 -10.02 5.68
CA TYR A 387 -7.54 -10.39 5.17
C TYR A 387 -6.46 -9.95 6.16
N GLU A 388 -6.14 -10.82 7.11
CA GLU A 388 -5.13 -10.56 8.15
C GLU A 388 -4.00 -11.58 8.07
N LEU A 389 -2.89 -11.20 7.43
CA LEU A 389 -1.70 -12.05 7.23
C LEU A 389 -1.07 -12.59 8.53
N THR A 390 -1.44 -12.04 9.68
CA THR A 390 -0.97 -12.47 11.00
C THR A 390 -1.83 -13.59 11.59
N LYS A 391 -3.03 -13.82 11.05
CA LYS A 391 -3.91 -14.93 11.42
C LYS A 391 -3.61 -16.14 10.54
N ASP A 392 -3.80 -17.32 11.10
CA ASP A 392 -3.70 -18.56 10.34
C ASP A 392 -4.73 -18.54 9.19
N PRO A 393 -4.31 -18.65 7.92
CA PRO A 393 -5.23 -18.61 6.78
C PRO A 393 -6.33 -19.69 6.81
N SER A 394 -6.14 -20.78 7.55
CA SER A 394 -7.18 -21.80 7.77
C SER A 394 -8.38 -21.32 8.59
N THR A 395 -8.22 -20.20 9.30
CA THR A 395 -9.31 -19.56 10.08
C THR A 395 -10.10 -18.54 9.28
N TRP A 396 -9.64 -18.18 8.08
CA TRP A 396 -10.29 -17.15 7.28
C TRP A 396 -11.60 -17.67 6.68
N PRO A 397 -12.64 -16.82 6.55
CA PRO A 397 -13.89 -17.21 5.91
C PRO A 397 -13.66 -17.67 4.46
N GLU A 398 -14.44 -18.65 3.99
CA GLU A 398 -14.33 -19.10 2.60
C GLU A 398 -14.85 -18.00 1.65
N LEU A 399 -14.01 -17.59 0.69
CA LEU A 399 -14.36 -16.57 -0.31
C LEU A 399 -15.20 -17.10 -1.47
N ASN A 400 -15.38 -18.42 -1.57
CA ASN A 400 -16.03 -19.11 -2.70
C ASN A 400 -15.50 -18.67 -4.08
N ILE A 401 -14.24 -18.24 -4.15
CA ILE A 401 -13.53 -18.03 -5.41
C ILE A 401 -12.73 -19.27 -5.76
N SER A 402 -12.56 -19.48 -7.07
CA SER A 402 -11.65 -20.49 -7.60
C SER A 402 -10.74 -19.88 -8.66
N LEU A 403 -9.58 -20.51 -8.87
CA LEU A 403 -8.66 -20.24 -9.97
C LEU A 403 -8.38 -21.55 -10.69
N HIS A 404 -8.82 -21.68 -11.94
CA HIS A 404 -8.74 -22.93 -12.72
C HIS A 404 -9.36 -24.13 -11.95
N GLY A 405 -10.46 -23.89 -11.25
CA GLY A 405 -11.13 -24.87 -10.38
C GLY A 405 -10.47 -25.12 -9.02
N ILE A 406 -9.29 -24.53 -8.76
CA ILE A 406 -8.61 -24.62 -7.46
C ILE A 406 -9.28 -23.63 -6.50
N LYS A 407 -9.84 -24.14 -5.41
CA LYS A 407 -10.50 -23.30 -4.40
C LYS A 407 -9.51 -22.40 -3.66
N PHE A 408 -9.98 -21.25 -3.19
CA PHE A 408 -9.16 -20.28 -2.45
C PHE A 408 -8.33 -20.89 -1.30
N LEU A 409 -8.92 -21.76 -0.48
CA LEU A 409 -8.19 -22.42 0.61
C LEU A 409 -7.07 -23.34 0.10
N ASP A 410 -7.25 -23.98 -1.05
CA ASP A 410 -6.20 -24.80 -1.67
C ASP A 410 -5.12 -23.93 -2.34
N MET A 411 -5.50 -22.77 -2.89
CA MET A 411 -4.53 -21.76 -3.34
C MET A 411 -3.64 -21.27 -2.18
N LEU A 412 -4.22 -21.05 -1.00
CA LEU A 412 -3.45 -20.70 0.21
C LEU A 412 -2.49 -21.82 0.62
N LYS A 413 -2.91 -23.10 0.54
CA LYS A 413 -2.01 -24.24 0.80
C LYS A 413 -0.87 -24.31 -0.20
N MET A 414 -1.12 -24.03 -1.47
CA MET A 414 -0.08 -23.97 -2.51
C MET A 414 0.92 -22.84 -2.25
N ALA A 415 0.43 -21.64 -1.89
CA ALA A 415 1.28 -20.53 -1.47
C ALA A 415 2.14 -20.93 -0.25
N GLY A 416 1.54 -21.57 0.75
CA GLY A 416 2.22 -22.06 1.95
C GLY A 416 3.27 -23.16 1.65
N LEU A 417 3.03 -24.02 0.66
CA LEU A 417 4.01 -25.00 0.19
C LEU A 417 5.24 -24.30 -0.42
N MET A 418 5.03 -23.29 -1.26
CA MET A 418 6.12 -22.49 -1.81
C MET A 418 6.87 -21.76 -0.68
N GLU A 419 6.16 -21.17 0.27
CA GLU A 419 6.75 -20.50 1.42
C GLU A 419 7.66 -21.45 2.21
N LYS A 420 7.18 -22.67 2.50
CA LYS A 420 7.97 -23.70 3.19
C LYS A 420 9.26 -24.01 2.43
N LYS A 421 9.19 -24.25 1.12
CA LYS A 421 10.38 -24.52 0.28
C LYS A 421 11.36 -23.35 0.27
N VAL A 422 10.85 -22.11 0.20
CA VAL A 422 11.67 -20.89 0.25
C VAL A 422 12.35 -20.73 1.62
N ARG A 423 11.67 -21.05 2.72
CA ARG A 423 12.29 -21.09 4.06
C ARG A 423 13.37 -22.17 4.17
N GLU A 424 13.16 -23.36 3.60
CA GLU A 424 14.16 -24.44 3.54
C GLU A 424 15.41 -24.04 2.74
N MET A 425 15.24 -23.20 1.70
CA MET A 425 16.35 -22.55 0.99
C MET A 425 17.06 -21.47 1.84
N GLY A 426 16.56 -21.21 3.05
CA GLY A 426 17.10 -20.25 4.00
C GLY A 426 16.74 -18.82 3.64
N TYR A 427 15.53 -18.53 3.18
CA TYR A 427 15.05 -17.15 3.04
C TYR A 427 14.06 -16.80 4.17
N PRO A 428 14.18 -15.61 4.77
CA PRO A 428 13.08 -15.01 5.50
C PRO A 428 11.92 -14.77 4.53
N VAL A 429 10.70 -14.86 5.04
CA VAL A 429 9.48 -14.67 4.24
C VAL A 429 8.49 -13.76 4.95
N ASN A 430 7.62 -13.13 4.16
CA ASN A 430 6.57 -12.23 4.64
C ASN A 430 7.11 -10.99 5.39
N ILE A 431 8.26 -10.46 4.95
CA ILE A 431 8.86 -9.22 5.45
C ILE A 431 8.94 -8.21 4.29
N SER A 432 8.26 -7.07 4.40
CA SER A 432 8.30 -5.99 3.39
C SER A 432 9.51 -5.06 3.60
N ASP A 433 9.75 -4.15 2.65
CA ASP A 433 10.84 -3.18 2.75
C ASP A 433 10.72 -2.26 3.97
N GLU A 434 9.50 -1.82 4.33
CA GLU A 434 9.31 -1.02 5.55
C GLU A 434 9.63 -1.82 6.82
N HIS A 435 9.34 -3.13 6.84
CA HIS A 435 9.72 -3.99 7.95
C HIS A 435 11.23 -4.22 7.99
N CYS A 436 11.89 -4.35 6.84
CA CYS A 436 13.35 -4.39 6.77
C CYS A 436 13.95 -3.09 7.35
N LEU A 437 13.50 -1.91 6.88
CA LEU A 437 13.97 -0.62 7.40
C LEU A 437 13.76 -0.51 8.92
N ALA A 438 12.58 -0.87 9.41
CA ALA A 438 12.25 -0.88 10.83
C ALA A 438 13.16 -1.84 11.63
N ALA A 439 13.34 -3.07 11.15
CA ALA A 439 14.18 -4.07 11.80
C ALA A 439 15.64 -3.61 11.90
N ARG A 440 16.22 -3.07 10.82
CA ARG A 440 17.60 -2.55 10.81
C ARG A 440 17.76 -1.36 11.75
N SER A 441 16.80 -0.44 11.74
CA SER A 441 16.78 0.74 12.62
C SER A 441 16.65 0.35 14.11
N ALA A 442 16.01 -0.78 14.40
CA ALA A 442 15.91 -1.34 15.75
C ALA A 442 17.13 -2.20 16.15
N GLY A 443 18.11 -2.39 15.27
CA GLY A 443 19.35 -3.14 15.54
C GLY A 443 19.28 -4.64 15.22
N PHE A 444 18.25 -5.12 14.51
CA PHE A 444 18.19 -6.51 14.04
C PHE A 444 18.99 -6.64 12.75
N MET A 445 20.18 -7.24 12.82
CA MET A 445 21.14 -7.28 11.71
C MET A 445 21.19 -8.63 11.00
N GLY A 446 21.49 -8.58 9.70
CA GLY A 446 21.56 -9.76 8.83
C GLY A 446 20.24 -10.54 8.75
N GLN A 447 20.33 -11.74 8.20
CA GLN A 447 19.17 -12.59 7.98
C GLN A 447 18.50 -13.06 9.28
N LYS A 448 19.30 -13.55 10.24
CA LYS A 448 18.81 -14.02 11.54
C LYS A 448 18.07 -12.92 12.31
N GLY A 449 18.54 -11.67 12.20
CA GLY A 449 17.86 -10.53 12.79
C GLY A 449 16.46 -10.29 12.19
N LEU A 450 16.31 -10.40 10.87
CA LEU A 450 14.99 -10.27 10.22
C LEU A 450 14.03 -11.38 10.66
N GLU A 451 14.52 -12.63 10.74
CA GLU A 451 13.74 -13.76 11.22
C GLU A 451 13.31 -13.58 12.69
N GLU A 452 14.22 -13.15 13.56
CA GLU A 452 13.91 -12.87 14.96
C GLU A 452 12.87 -11.74 15.08
N PHE A 453 13.09 -10.62 14.37
CA PHE A 453 12.18 -9.49 14.37
C PHE A 453 10.77 -9.92 13.95
N LYS A 454 10.65 -10.65 12.82
CA LYS A 454 9.36 -11.11 12.32
C LYS A 454 8.68 -12.07 13.28
N MET A 455 9.40 -13.09 13.75
CA MET A 455 8.85 -14.09 14.68
C MET A 455 8.33 -13.44 15.97
N ARG A 456 9.11 -12.54 16.57
CA ARG A 456 8.72 -11.87 17.82
C ARG A 456 7.60 -10.85 17.62
N SER A 457 7.58 -10.16 16.47
CA SER A 457 6.47 -9.27 16.11
C SER A 457 5.17 -10.07 15.94
N ASP A 458 5.20 -11.21 15.24
CA ASP A 458 4.03 -12.08 15.07
C ASP A 458 3.55 -12.62 16.42
N LEU A 459 4.47 -13.07 17.27
CA LEU A 459 4.13 -13.54 18.62
C LEU A 459 3.48 -12.43 19.46
N ALA A 460 3.98 -11.20 19.39
CA ALA A 460 3.39 -10.06 20.08
C ALA A 460 1.96 -9.76 19.60
N LEU A 461 1.71 -9.85 18.29
CA LEU A 461 0.37 -9.66 17.71
C LEU A 461 -0.59 -10.78 18.12
N LEU A 462 -0.15 -12.04 18.08
CA LEU A 462 -0.95 -13.21 18.42
C LEU A 462 -1.27 -13.32 19.92
N THR A 463 -0.31 -12.99 20.77
CA THR A 463 -0.48 -13.04 22.24
C THR A 463 -1.08 -11.77 22.82
N THR A 464 -1.21 -10.70 22.00
CA THR A 464 -1.58 -9.35 22.43
C THR A 464 -0.62 -8.73 23.47
N ASP A 465 0.55 -9.33 23.67
CA ASP A 465 1.63 -8.74 24.46
C ASP A 465 2.52 -7.85 23.57
N TYR A 466 2.21 -6.56 23.58
CA TYR A 466 2.91 -5.56 22.80
C TYR A 466 4.20 -5.04 23.46
N SER A 467 4.71 -5.66 24.53
CA SER A 467 5.96 -5.25 25.19
C SER A 467 7.14 -5.20 24.23
N PHE A 468 7.33 -6.26 23.44
CA PHE A 468 8.37 -6.33 22.40
C PHE A 468 8.22 -5.22 21.37
N LEU A 469 7.01 -5.04 20.80
CA LEU A 469 6.77 -4.04 19.76
C LEU A 469 7.00 -2.62 20.28
N ARG A 470 6.61 -2.33 21.52
CA ARG A 470 6.87 -1.03 22.15
C ARG A 470 8.36 -0.73 22.29
N ASP A 471 9.15 -1.72 22.72
CA ASP A 471 10.62 -1.58 22.80
C ASP A 471 11.24 -1.35 21.39
N VAL A 472 10.78 -2.11 20.39
CA VAL A 472 11.24 -1.92 19.01
C VAL A 472 10.90 -0.51 18.51
N TYR A 473 9.67 -0.03 18.72
CA TYR A 473 9.26 1.32 18.29
C TYR A 473 10.13 2.39 18.95
N GLN A 474 10.44 2.26 20.24
CA GLN A 474 11.34 3.19 20.92
C GLN A 474 12.75 3.20 20.31
N ARG A 475 13.29 2.04 19.96
CA ARG A 475 14.60 1.93 19.30
C ARG A 475 14.60 2.57 17.91
N ILE A 476 13.55 2.34 17.12
CA ILE A 476 13.39 2.97 15.79
C ILE A 476 13.31 4.47 15.94
N ASN A 477 12.48 4.97 16.87
CA ASN A 477 12.30 6.40 17.08
C ASN A 477 13.59 7.08 17.53
N MET A 478 14.32 6.47 18.46
CA MET A 478 15.64 6.95 18.86
C MET A 478 16.64 6.97 17.69
N TYR A 479 16.64 5.95 16.83
CA TYR A 479 17.52 5.92 15.66
C TYR A 479 17.15 7.00 14.63
N SER A 480 15.86 7.18 14.36
CA SER A 480 15.34 8.21 13.45
C SER A 480 15.73 9.62 13.93
N ARG A 481 15.56 9.90 15.23
CA ARG A 481 15.96 11.18 15.84
C ARG A 481 17.46 11.42 15.76
N LYS A 482 18.28 10.39 15.98
CA LYS A 482 19.74 10.48 15.80
C LYS A 482 20.16 10.74 14.35
N LEU A 483 19.40 10.25 13.36
CA LEU A 483 19.63 10.62 11.97
C LEU A 483 19.27 12.09 11.75
N ALA A 484 18.10 12.53 12.22
CA ALA A 484 17.66 13.91 12.14
C ALA A 484 18.69 14.89 12.76
N GLU A 485 19.19 14.61 13.96
CA GLU A 485 20.19 15.43 14.68
C GLU A 485 21.52 15.61 13.93
N LYS A 486 21.87 14.69 13.01
CA LYS A 486 23.08 14.81 12.19
C LYS A 486 22.93 15.82 11.05
N ASN A 487 21.70 16.25 10.75
CA ASN A 487 21.42 17.24 9.73
C ASN A 487 21.50 18.63 10.37
N ALA A 488 22.41 19.48 9.90
CA ALA A 488 22.47 20.89 10.31
C ALA A 488 21.45 21.70 9.49
N LEU A 489 20.18 21.65 9.88
CA LEU A 489 19.05 22.31 9.21
C LEU A 489 18.46 23.49 9.98
#